data_AF-A0A843CHX3-F1
#
_entry.id   AF-A0A843CHX3-F1
#
_cell.length_a   1.000
_cell.length_b   1.000
_cell.length_c   1.000
_cell.angle_alpha   90.00
_cell.angle_beta   90.00
_cell.angle_gamma   90.00
#
_symmetry.space_group_name_H-M   'P 1'
#
loop_
_entity.id
_entity.type
_entity.pdbx_description
1 polymer ?
#
loop_
_entity_poly.entity_id
_entity_poly.type
_entity_poly.pdbx_seq_one_letter_code
_entity_poly.pdbx_strand_id
1 'polypeptide(L)' 'MSPFYTRKKNPGVKKEESVDRLIAKGMESLNIGNFKVAMRFFDKALELEPDNTDALLYKADAISQLKKKKLAST' A
#
# COMPACT_ATOMS: atom_id res chain seq x y z
N MET A 1 -31.81 -4.50 -27.87
CA MET A 1 -32.02 -4.98 -26.49
C MET A 1 -30.66 -5.38 -25.93
N SER A 2 -30.09 -4.58 -25.03
CA SER A 2 -28.81 -4.90 -24.37
C SER A 2 -29.08 -5.62 -23.04
N PRO A 3 -28.64 -6.87 -22.83
CA PRO A 3 -28.51 -7.39 -21.48
C PRO A 3 -27.13 -6.96 -20.97
N PHE A 4 -27.18 -5.85 -20.25
CA PHE A 4 -26.21 -5.35 -19.29
C PHE A 4 -25.23 -6.43 -18.81
N TYR A 5 -23.93 -6.15 -18.91
CA TYR A 5 -22.92 -6.80 -18.09
C TYR A 5 -23.30 -6.55 -16.63
N THR A 6 -24.00 -7.51 -16.02
CA THR A 6 -24.20 -7.53 -14.58
C THR A 6 -22.83 -7.83 -13.98
N ARG A 7 -22.02 -6.77 -13.79
CA ARG A 7 -20.90 -6.78 -12.85
C ARG A 7 -21.54 -7.11 -11.51
N LYS A 8 -21.58 -8.40 -11.16
CA LYS A 8 -21.99 -8.87 -9.84
C LYS A 8 -21.13 -8.09 -8.85
N LYS A 9 -21.73 -7.07 -8.23
CA LYS A 9 -21.26 -6.53 -6.96
C LYS A 9 -21.26 -7.72 -6.04
N ASN A 10 -20.09 -8.32 -5.86
CA ASN A 10 -19.89 -9.42 -4.95
C ASN A 10 -19.90 -8.80 -3.54
N PRO A 11 -20.96 -8.95 -2.74
CA PRO A 11 -21.03 -8.37 -1.40
C PRO A 11 -20.38 -9.36 -0.42
N GLY A 12 -19.10 -9.64 -0.66
CA GLY A 12 -18.28 -10.57 0.11
C GLY A 12 -16.93 -9.96 0.47
N VAL A 13 -16.87 -8.64 0.65
CA VAL A 13 -15.67 -7.94 1.08
C VAL A 13 -15.37 -8.42 2.49
N LYS A 14 -14.40 -9.35 2.62
CA LYS A 14 -13.71 -9.60 3.89
C LYS A 14 -13.28 -8.23 4.43
N LYS A 15 -13.72 -7.93 5.65
CA LYS A 15 -13.91 -6.57 6.16
C LYS A 15 -12.63 -5.73 6.36
N GLU A 16 -11.43 -6.15 5.95
CA GLU A 16 -10.22 -5.69 6.69
C GLU A 16 -8.99 -5.20 5.91
N GLU A 17 -8.78 -5.48 4.62
CA GLU A 17 -7.59 -4.97 3.89
C GLU A 17 -7.98 -4.53 2.46
N SER A 18 -8.47 -3.29 2.32
CA SER A 18 -8.47 -2.61 1.01
C SER A 18 -7.09 -2.04 0.71
N VAL A 19 -6.76 -1.87 -0.56
CA VAL A 19 -5.51 -1.23 -1.00
C VAL A 19 -5.33 0.13 -0.31
N ASP A 20 -6.38 0.94 -0.25
CA ASP A 20 -6.38 2.23 0.44
C ASP A 20 -6.03 2.10 1.94
N ARG A 21 -6.57 1.08 2.63
CA ARG A 21 -6.28 0.85 4.05
C ARG A 21 -4.83 0.40 4.26
N LEU A 22 -4.30 -0.41 3.36
CA LEU A 22 -2.90 -0.84 3.40
C LEU A 22 -1.97 0.34 3.17
N ILE A 23 -2.27 1.18 2.18
CA ILE A 23 -1.55 2.43 1.92
C ILE A 23 -1.58 3.33 3.17
N ALA A 24 -2.75 3.56 3.76
CA ALA A 24 -2.88 4.39 4.96
C ALA A 24 -2.04 3.87 6.15
N LYS A 25 -2.08 2.56 6.43
CA LYS A 25 -1.23 1.94 7.48
C LYS A 25 0.27 2.07 7.17
N GLY A 26 0.63 1.97 5.89
CA GLY A 26 2.00 2.18 5.42
C GLY A 26 2.46 3.61 5.65
N MET A 27 1.63 4.60 5.34
CA MET A 27 1.91 6.02 5.57
C MET A 27 2.03 6.35 7.06
N GLU A 28 1.16 5.80 7.91
CA GLU A 28 1.29 5.96 9.37
C GLU A 28 2.63 5.39 9.87
N SER A 29 3.01 4.22 9.36
CA SER A 29 4.29 3.58 9.68
C SER A 29 5.50 4.39 9.17
N LEU A 30 5.38 5.05 8.02
CA LEU A 30 6.37 5.99 7.50
C LEU A 30 6.57 7.16 8.45
N ASN A 31 5.47 7.75 8.91
CA ASN A 31 5.49 8.95 9.75
C ASN A 31 6.15 8.70 11.12
N ILE A 32 5.98 7.51 11.70
CA ILE A 32 6.64 7.11 12.95
C ILE A 32 8.09 6.62 12.75
N GLY A 33 8.62 6.66 11.51
CA GLY A 33 9.98 6.23 11.17
C GLY A 33 10.18 4.72 11.05
N ASN A 34 9.09 3.95 11.06
CA ASN A 34 9.10 2.49 10.90
C ASN A 34 9.10 2.10 9.42
N PHE A 35 10.12 2.53 8.69
CA PHE A 35 10.20 2.36 7.22
C PHE A 35 10.07 0.91 6.75
N LYS A 36 10.63 -0.04 7.51
CA LYS A 36 10.51 -1.49 7.19
C LYS A 36 9.06 -1.98 7.26
N VAL A 37 8.29 -1.52 8.24
CA VAL A 37 6.89 -1.91 8.41
C VAL A 37 6.04 -1.25 7.34
N ALA A 38 6.32 0.02 7.03
CA ALA A 38 5.67 0.74 5.95
C ALA A 38 5.79 0.02 4.61
N MET A 39 7.02 -0.41 4.27
CA MET A 39 7.27 -1.19 3.05
C MET A 39 6.42 -2.46 2.98
N ARG A 40 6.26 -3.19 4.08
CA ARG A 40 5.43 -4.41 4.10
C ARG A 40 3.95 -4.12 3.83
N PHE A 41 3.43 -2.99 4.29
CA PHE A 41 2.05 -2.58 3.98
C PHE A 41 1.89 -2.19 2.52
N PHE A 42 2.86 -1.48 1.94
CA PHE A 42 2.84 -1.16 0.52
C PHE A 42 3.04 -2.41 -0.35
N ASP A 43 3.87 -3.36 0.06
CA ASP A 43 4.02 -4.65 -0.63
C ASP A 43 2.69 -5.39 -0.70
N LYS A 44 1.96 -5.50 0.42
CA LYS A 44 0.61 -6.07 0.43
C LYS A 44 -0.37 -5.29 -0.46
N ALA A 45 -0.27 -3.97 -0.50
CA ALA A 45 -1.09 -3.15 -1.39
C ALA A 45 -0.82 -3.49 -2.87
N LEU A 46 0.46 -3.70 -3.21
CA LEU A 46 0.91 -4.11 -4.55
C LEU A 46 0.61 -5.57 -4.87
N GLU A 47 0.49 -6.45 -3.88
CA GLU A 47 -0.01 -7.83 -4.08
C GLU A 47 -1.49 -7.84 -4.51
N LEU A 48 -2.27 -6.85 -4.04
CA LEU A 48 -3.68 -6.70 -4.42
C LEU A 48 -3.85 -5.92 -5.72
N GLU A 49 -3.12 -4.81 -5.88
CA GLU A 49 -3.09 -3.97 -7.08
C GLU A 49 -1.64 -3.70 -7.49
N PRO A 50 -1.05 -4.55 -8.34
CA PRO A 50 0.35 -4.43 -8.76
C PRO A 50 0.68 -3.13 -9.50
N ASP A 51 -0.32 -2.49 -10.10
CA ASP A 51 -0.25 -1.24 -10.86
C ASP A 51 -0.64 -0.01 -10.01
N ASN A 52 -0.87 -0.18 -8.71
CA ASN A 52 -1.23 0.93 -7.83
C ASN A 52 -0.06 1.91 -7.70
N THR A 53 -0.23 3.09 -8.31
CA THR A 53 0.81 4.11 -8.38
C THR A 53 1.15 4.69 -7.01
N ASP A 54 0.15 4.84 -6.13
CA ASP A 54 0.33 5.37 -4.78
C ASP A 54 1.18 4.41 -3.94
N ALA A 55 0.88 3.11 -3.96
CA ALA A 55 1.65 2.10 -3.24
C ALA A 55 3.11 2.03 -3.72
N LEU A 56 3.36 2.12 -5.04
CA LEU A 56 4.71 2.20 -5.60
C LEU A 56 5.45 3.45 -5.13
N LEU A 57 4.79 4.61 -5.18
CA LEU A 57 5.35 5.90 -4.78
C LEU A 57 5.74 5.89 -3.30
N TYR A 58 4.83 5.47 -2.43
CA TYR A 58 5.09 5.45 -1.00
C TYR A 58 6.13 4.40 -0.60
N LYS A 59 6.19 3.25 -1.29
CA LYS A 59 7.26 2.27 -1.09
C LYS A 59 8.62 2.86 -1.47
N ALA A 60 8.71 3.57 -2.59
CA ALA A 60 9.94 4.24 -3.00
C ALA A 60 10.40 5.31 -1.99
N ASP A 61 9.46 6.08 -1.43
CA ASP A 61 9.75 7.04 -0.35
C ASP A 61 10.29 6.33 0.90
N ALA A 62 9.62 5.24 1.34
CA ALA A 62 10.06 4.45 2.50
C ALA A 62 11.49 3.91 2.35
N ILE A 63 11.85 3.42 1.16
CA ILE A 63 13.21 2.95 0.85
C ILE A 63 14.21 4.11 0.92
N SER A 64 13.85 5.26 0.35
CA SER A 64 14.68 6.46 0.35
C SER A 64 14.96 6.96 1.77
N GLN A 65 13.93 7.01 2.62
CA GLN A 65 14.08 7.39 4.01
C GLN A 65 14.88 6.37 4.83
N LEU A 66 14.67 5.07 4.62
CA LEU A 66 15.46 4.01 5.28
C LEU A 66 16.95 4.12 4.94
N LYS A 67 17.27 4.37 3.66
CA LYS A 67 18.65 4.57 3.21
C LYS A 67 19.27 5.81 3.85
N LYS A 68 18.55 6.94 3.90
CA LYS A 68 19.00 8.18 4.56
C LYS A 68 19.27 7.97 6.06
N LYS A 69 18.36 7.31 6.80
CA LYS A 69 18.56 7.03 8.24
C LYS A 69 19.78 6.15 8.50
N LYS A 70 20.01 5.16 7.63
CA LYS A 70 21.18 4.26 7.75
C LYS A 70 22.50 5.03 7.54
N LEU A 71 22.52 5.98 6.62
CA LEU A 71 23.68 6.85 6.35
C LEU A 71 23.92 7.91 7.43
N ALA A 72 22.86 8.40 8.08
CA ALA A 72 22.98 9.40 9.15
C ALA A 72 23.42 8.80 10.51
N SER A 73 23.47 7.47 10.64
CA SER A 73 23.85 6.78 11.89
C SER A 73 25.31 6.30 11.89
N THR A 74 26.11 6.73 10.91
CA THR A 74 27.55 6.44 10.73
C THR A 74 28.32 7.73 10.75
#